data_AF-A0A842L9N1-F1
#
_entry.id   AF-A0A842L9N1-F1
#
_cell.length_a   1.000
_cell.length_b   1.000
_cell.length_c   1.000
_cell.angle_alpha   90.00
_cell.angle_beta   90.00
_cell.angle_gamma   90.00
#
_symmetry.space_group_name_H-M   'P 1'
#
loop_
_entity.id
_entity.type
_entity.pdbx_description
1 polymer ?
#
loop_
_entity_poly.entity_id
_entity_poly.type
_entity_poly.pdbx_seq_one_letter_code
_entity_poly.pdbx_strand_id
1 'polypeptide(L)'
;MAEGMRGTQMYEMVRVGEEKLIGEIIELEGDTATVQVYEETTGIKPGETVESTGGPLSVELGPGIIGSIFDGIQRPLENIKILTGDYIQRGVDVPPIPKDKKWEFKPLAEPGQKVQGGDVIGEVQETSAVTHKIIIPPNISGTLKSIEPQGEYTVVDTIAEVETETGPEKIQMMQKWPVRRPRPYKKKLDPDVPLITGQRAQDTFFPVAKGGTATIPGPFGSGKTVTQQQLAKWADADIIVYVGCGERGNEMTEVLKDFPELEDPKTGKPLMDRTVLIANTSNMPVAAREACVYTGITIAEYFRDMGYDVALMADST
;
A
#
# COMPACT_ATOMS: atom_id res chain seq x y z
N MET A 1 -7.29 -25.82 -10.21
CA MET A 1 -7.56 -26.60 -8.98
C MET A 1 -6.27 -27.29 -8.59
N ALA A 2 -5.91 -27.23 -7.31
CA ALA A 2 -4.73 -27.87 -6.75
C ALA A 2 -5.18 -28.92 -5.72
N GLU A 3 -4.56 -30.10 -5.72
CA GLU A 3 -4.80 -31.17 -4.74
C GLU A 3 -3.70 -31.17 -3.68
N GLY A 4 -3.93 -31.81 -2.53
CA GLY A 4 -2.95 -31.89 -1.44
C GLY A 4 -2.83 -30.58 -0.64
N MET A 5 -3.88 -29.77 -0.63
CA MET A 5 -3.89 -28.41 -0.06
C MET A 5 -4.40 -28.36 1.39
N ARG A 6 -4.56 -29.50 2.07
CA ARG A 6 -4.89 -29.55 3.50
C ARG A 6 -3.93 -28.73 4.35
N GLY A 7 -4.51 -27.90 5.22
CA GLY A 7 -3.76 -27.01 6.11
C GLY A 7 -3.65 -25.57 5.60
N THR A 8 -4.03 -25.33 4.34
CA THR A 8 -4.20 -23.97 3.82
C THR A 8 -5.55 -23.35 4.23
N GLN A 9 -5.64 -22.04 4.12
CA GLN A 9 -6.78 -21.22 4.53
C GLN A 9 -7.41 -20.51 3.34
N MET A 10 -8.69 -20.15 3.48
CA MET A 10 -9.37 -19.26 2.54
C MET A 10 -8.61 -17.93 2.45
N TYR A 11 -8.46 -17.40 1.24
CA TYR A 11 -7.71 -16.17 0.92
C TYR A 11 -6.20 -16.24 1.16
N GLU A 12 -5.64 -17.43 1.40
CA GLU A 12 -4.20 -17.61 1.52
C GLU A 12 -3.52 -17.46 0.17
N MET A 13 -2.39 -16.75 0.15
CA MET A 13 -1.58 -16.56 -1.04
C MET A 13 -0.73 -17.80 -1.30
N VAL A 14 -0.62 -18.17 -2.58
CA VAL A 14 0.13 -19.33 -3.05
C VAL A 14 1.03 -18.97 -4.23
N ARG A 15 2.09 -19.75 -4.42
CA ARG A 15 2.95 -19.74 -5.60
C ARG A 15 2.59 -20.93 -6.47
N VAL A 16 2.18 -20.68 -7.71
CA VAL A 16 1.65 -21.69 -8.64
C VAL A 16 2.66 -21.96 -9.74
N GLY A 17 2.99 -23.22 -9.94
CA GLY A 17 3.82 -23.67 -11.05
C GLY A 17 5.31 -23.49 -10.84
N GLU A 18 6.10 -23.95 -11.81
CA GLU A 18 7.56 -23.78 -11.81
C GLU A 18 7.96 -22.30 -11.86
N GLU A 19 7.16 -21.46 -12.53
CA GLU A 19 7.33 -20.01 -12.61
C GLU A 19 6.93 -19.29 -11.31
N LYS A 20 6.40 -19.98 -10.29
CA LYS A 20 5.98 -19.41 -9.00
C LYS A 20 5.03 -18.22 -9.13
N LEU A 21 4.06 -18.36 -10.02
CA LEU A 21 3.05 -17.34 -10.28
C LEU A 21 2.26 -17.05 -9.01
N ILE A 22 1.94 -15.78 -8.80
CA ILE A 22 1.22 -15.36 -7.60
C ILE A 22 -0.26 -15.67 -7.76
N GLY A 23 -0.86 -16.36 -6.79
CA GLY A 23 -2.29 -16.63 -6.74
C GLY A 23 -2.87 -16.61 -5.32
N GLU A 24 -4.19 -16.62 -5.23
CA GLU A 24 -4.97 -16.61 -3.98
C GLU A 24 -5.95 -17.79 -3.95
N ILE A 25 -6.07 -18.47 -2.83
CA ILE A 25 -7.08 -19.52 -2.63
C ILE A 25 -8.46 -18.87 -2.44
N ILE A 26 -9.41 -19.19 -3.32
CA ILE A 26 -10.78 -18.64 -3.28
C ILE A 26 -11.83 -19.66 -2.87
N GLU A 27 -11.49 -20.94 -2.84
CA GLU A 27 -12.38 -22.02 -2.43
C GLU A 27 -11.55 -23.18 -1.89
N LEU A 28 -12.06 -23.83 -0.85
CA LEU A 28 -11.46 -25.03 -0.26
C LEU A 28 -12.53 -26.12 -0.11
N GLU A 29 -12.31 -27.25 -0.78
CA GLU A 29 -13.14 -28.44 -0.68
C GLU A 29 -12.28 -29.64 -0.28
N GLY A 30 -12.32 -29.98 1.01
CA GLY A 30 -11.60 -31.14 1.56
C GLY A 30 -10.07 -30.98 1.46
N ASP A 31 -9.46 -31.60 0.45
CA ASP A 31 -8.02 -31.53 0.16
C ASP A 31 -7.71 -30.80 -1.16
N THR A 32 -8.74 -30.20 -1.75
CA THR A 32 -8.64 -29.48 -3.01
C THR A 32 -8.86 -27.99 -2.79
N ALA A 33 -8.09 -27.17 -3.51
CA ALA A 33 -8.21 -25.72 -3.50
C ALA A 33 -8.46 -25.19 -4.91
N THR A 34 -9.42 -24.26 -5.04
CA THR A 34 -9.55 -23.40 -6.22
C THR A 34 -8.67 -22.18 -6.02
N VAL A 35 -7.70 -22.00 -6.91
CA VAL A 35 -6.73 -20.90 -6.85
C VAL A 35 -7.03 -19.91 -7.97
N GLN A 36 -7.19 -18.64 -7.62
CA GLN A 36 -7.27 -17.52 -8.54
C GLN A 36 -5.87 -16.94 -8.74
N VAL A 37 -5.30 -17.13 -9.92
CA VAL A 37 -3.95 -16.64 -10.26
C VAL A 37 -4.03 -15.17 -10.67
N TYR A 38 -3.12 -14.34 -10.15
CA TYR A 38 -3.02 -12.90 -10.41
C TYR A 38 -2.09 -12.57 -11.57
N GLU A 39 -1.66 -13.58 -12.31
CA GLU A 39 -0.78 -13.51 -13.48
C GLU A 39 -1.37 -14.34 -14.63
N GLU A 40 -0.82 -14.20 -15.83
CA GLU A 40 -1.27 -14.97 -16.99
C GLU A 40 -0.95 -16.46 -16.82
N THR A 41 -1.96 -17.33 -16.90
CA THR A 41 -1.82 -18.77 -16.64
C THR A 41 -1.38 -19.59 -17.85
N THR A 42 -1.04 -18.94 -18.98
CA THR A 42 -0.65 -19.62 -20.22
C THR A 42 0.58 -20.50 -20.01
N GLY A 43 0.47 -21.80 -20.23
CA GLY A 43 1.62 -22.72 -20.13
C GLY A 43 1.74 -23.48 -18.81
N ILE A 44 0.94 -23.14 -17.79
CA ILE A 44 0.78 -23.99 -16.59
C ILE A 44 0.17 -25.33 -17.00
N LYS A 45 0.68 -26.43 -16.44
CA LYS A 45 0.23 -27.80 -16.71
C LYS A 45 -0.21 -28.51 -15.42
N PRO A 46 -1.15 -29.48 -15.52
CA PRO A 46 -1.43 -30.38 -14.41
C PRO A 46 -0.17 -31.12 -13.94
N GLY A 47 0.00 -31.24 -12.63
CA GLY A 47 1.15 -31.88 -11.99
C GLY A 47 2.24 -30.91 -11.51
N GLU A 48 2.16 -29.63 -11.86
CA GLU A 48 3.04 -28.61 -11.27
C GLU A 48 2.69 -28.31 -9.80
N THR A 49 3.66 -27.80 -9.05
CA THR A 49 3.54 -27.57 -7.61
C THR A 49 2.76 -26.29 -7.29
N VAL A 50 2.04 -26.32 -6.16
CA VAL A 50 1.44 -25.14 -5.54
C VAL A 50 1.97 -25.03 -4.13
N GLU A 51 2.72 -23.97 -3.85
CA GLU A 51 3.36 -23.74 -2.56
C GLU A 51 2.60 -22.65 -1.80
N SER A 52 2.24 -22.91 -0.54
CA SER A 52 1.64 -21.86 0.28
C SER A 52 2.65 -20.83 0.75
N THR A 53 2.25 -19.57 0.78
CA THR A 53 3.06 -18.48 1.38
C THR A 53 2.84 -18.33 2.89
N GLY A 54 1.86 -19.05 3.47
CA GLY A 54 1.60 -19.07 4.91
C GLY A 54 0.68 -17.96 5.42
N GLY A 55 0.09 -17.14 4.54
CA GLY A 55 -0.82 -16.08 4.94
C GLY A 55 -1.56 -15.42 3.78
N PRO A 56 -2.55 -14.55 4.10
CA PRO A 56 -3.32 -13.84 3.10
C PRO A 56 -2.52 -12.74 2.41
N LEU A 57 -3.07 -12.20 1.32
CA LEU A 57 -2.49 -11.06 0.61
C LEU A 57 -2.24 -9.91 1.58
N SER A 58 -0.97 -9.53 1.72
CA SER A 58 -0.51 -8.55 2.68
C SER A 58 0.45 -7.58 2.02
N VAL A 59 0.41 -6.34 2.48
CA VAL A 59 1.32 -5.28 2.05
C VAL A 59 2.41 -5.04 3.09
N GLU A 60 3.62 -4.75 2.62
CA GLU A 60 4.73 -4.26 3.45
C GLU A 60 4.55 -2.75 3.62
N LEU A 61 4.46 -2.28 4.88
CA LEU A 61 4.18 -0.90 5.29
C LEU A 61 5.37 -0.36 6.07
N GLY A 62 6.06 0.66 5.53
CA GLY A 62 7.21 1.29 6.18
C GLY A 62 7.89 2.31 5.26
N PRO A 63 9.05 2.88 5.66
CA PRO A 63 9.80 3.82 4.85
C PRO A 63 10.19 3.24 3.48
N GLY A 64 9.97 4.01 2.41
CA GLY A 64 10.17 3.63 1.01
C GLY A 64 8.89 3.42 0.21
N ILE A 65 7.71 3.65 0.81
CA ILE A 65 6.42 3.60 0.11
C ILE A 65 6.14 4.89 -0.66
N ILE A 66 6.39 6.04 -0.04
CA ILE A 66 6.11 7.33 -0.66
C ILE A 66 7.04 7.52 -1.86
N GLY A 67 6.48 8.05 -2.94
CA GLY A 67 7.19 8.23 -4.20
C GLY A 67 7.30 6.97 -5.05
N SER A 68 6.80 5.82 -4.57
CA SER A 68 6.87 4.55 -5.31
C SER A 68 5.65 4.33 -6.20
N ILE A 69 5.89 3.58 -7.28
CA ILE A 69 4.88 3.16 -8.25
C ILE A 69 4.75 1.64 -8.19
N PHE A 70 3.58 1.16 -7.74
CA PHE A 70 3.29 -0.25 -7.54
C PHE A 70 2.35 -0.82 -8.60
N ASP A 71 2.43 -2.13 -8.81
CA ASP A 71 1.33 -2.88 -9.42
C ASP A 71 0.21 -3.20 -8.41
N GLY A 72 -0.82 -3.94 -8.84
CA GLY A 72 -1.97 -4.28 -7.99
C GLY A 72 -1.67 -5.09 -6.72
N ILE A 73 -0.49 -5.71 -6.63
CA ILE A 73 -0.05 -6.52 -5.48
C ILE A 73 1.22 -5.98 -4.82
N GLN A 74 1.44 -4.66 -4.95
CA GLN A 74 2.52 -3.91 -4.29
C GLN A 74 3.93 -4.24 -4.80
N ARG A 75 4.09 -4.69 -6.05
CA ARG A 75 5.43 -4.83 -6.65
C ARG A 75 5.85 -3.53 -7.34
N PRO A 76 7.03 -2.98 -7.05
CA PRO A 76 7.49 -1.74 -7.66
C PRO A 76 7.75 -1.92 -9.16
N LEU A 77 7.02 -1.17 -10.00
CA LEU A 77 7.10 -1.27 -11.46
C LEU A 77 8.50 -0.89 -11.99
N GLU A 78 9.19 0.04 -11.34
CA GLU A 78 10.56 0.41 -11.71
C GLU A 78 11.53 -0.76 -11.55
N ASN A 79 11.42 -1.51 -10.44
CA ASN A 79 12.28 -2.66 -10.19
C ASN A 79 11.96 -3.82 -11.14
N ILE A 80 10.67 -4.04 -11.43
CA ILE A 80 10.27 -5.02 -12.45
C ILE A 80 10.89 -4.65 -13.80
N LYS A 81 10.83 -3.38 -14.19
CA LYS A 81 11.40 -2.89 -15.45
C LYS A 81 12.91 -3.10 -15.52
N ILE A 82 13.63 -2.85 -14.42
CA ILE A 82 15.08 -3.10 -14.34
C ILE A 82 15.41 -4.57 -14.59
N LEU A 83 14.60 -5.50 -14.09
CA LEU A 83 14.84 -6.94 -14.22
C LEU A 83 14.39 -7.53 -15.56
N THR A 84 13.28 -7.04 -16.11
CA THR A 84 12.56 -7.71 -17.22
C THR A 84 12.44 -6.89 -18.50
N GLY A 85 12.86 -5.62 -18.46
CA GLY A 85 12.76 -4.69 -19.58
C GLY A 85 11.38 -4.05 -19.69
N ASP A 86 10.96 -3.71 -20.91
CA ASP A 86 9.72 -2.96 -21.16
C ASP A 86 8.44 -3.79 -21.00
N TYR A 87 8.55 -5.12 -20.85
CA TYR A 87 7.43 -6.03 -20.68
C TYR A 87 7.49 -6.70 -19.30
N ILE A 88 6.37 -6.68 -18.58
CA ILE A 88 6.24 -7.37 -17.30
C ILE A 88 6.23 -8.89 -17.59
N GLN A 89 7.32 -9.57 -17.21
CA GLN A 89 7.36 -11.03 -17.26
C GLN A 89 6.63 -11.64 -16.05
N ARG A 90 6.27 -12.90 -16.17
CA ARG A 90 5.58 -13.67 -15.13
C ARG A 90 6.55 -14.19 -14.08
N GLY A 91 6.06 -14.45 -12.88
CA GLY A 91 6.88 -15.03 -11.81
C GLY A 91 7.91 -14.08 -11.22
N VAL A 92 7.85 -12.78 -11.57
CA VAL A 92 8.79 -11.77 -11.08
C VAL A 92 8.51 -11.49 -9.61
N ASP A 93 9.50 -11.77 -8.78
CA ASP A 93 9.47 -11.54 -7.35
C ASP A 93 10.43 -10.40 -6.98
N VAL A 94 9.87 -9.25 -6.65
CA VAL A 94 10.61 -8.06 -6.22
C VAL A 94 10.10 -7.61 -4.84
N PRO A 95 10.98 -7.17 -3.93
CA PRO A 95 10.54 -6.66 -2.65
C PRO A 95 9.72 -5.37 -2.83
N PRO A 96 8.55 -5.23 -2.15
CA PRO A 96 7.74 -4.02 -2.22
C PRO A 96 8.48 -2.74 -1.83
N ILE A 97 9.25 -2.79 -0.74
CA ILE A 97 10.04 -1.66 -0.25
C ILE A 97 11.54 -2.03 -0.24
N PRO A 98 12.45 -1.05 -0.37
CA PRO A 98 13.89 -1.32 -0.41
C PRO A 98 14.38 -1.82 0.96
N LYS A 99 14.84 -3.08 1.00
CA LYS A 99 15.28 -3.76 2.24
C LYS A 99 16.73 -3.45 2.61
N ASP A 100 17.50 -2.99 1.64
CA ASP A 100 18.93 -2.65 1.72
C ASP A 100 19.17 -1.15 1.96
N LYS A 101 18.18 -0.29 1.66
CA LYS A 101 18.28 1.15 1.89
C LYS A 101 18.27 1.45 3.40
N LYS A 102 19.23 2.26 3.82
CA LYS A 102 19.30 2.80 5.18
C LYS A 102 18.53 4.12 5.29
N TRP A 103 17.89 4.29 6.43
CA TRP A 103 17.10 5.45 6.79
C TRP A 103 17.60 6.01 8.12
N GLU A 104 17.65 7.33 8.24
CA GLU A 104 17.97 7.98 9.51
C GLU A 104 16.74 7.90 10.42
N PHE A 105 16.79 7.01 11.41
CA PHE A 105 15.77 6.84 12.43
C PHE A 105 16.06 7.78 13.59
N LYS A 106 15.03 8.48 14.05
CA LYS A 106 15.07 9.33 15.25
C LYS A 106 14.05 8.82 16.28
N PRO A 107 14.49 8.32 17.44
CA PRO A 107 13.58 7.85 18.47
C PRO A 107 12.84 9.03 19.13
N LEU A 108 11.56 8.82 19.41
CA LEU A 108 10.68 9.76 20.11
C LEU A 108 10.14 9.19 21.44
N ALA A 109 10.20 7.88 21.63
CA ALA A 109 9.82 7.19 22.86
C ALA A 109 11.04 6.82 23.71
N GLU A 110 10.82 6.62 25.01
CA GLU A 110 11.87 6.25 25.96
C GLU A 110 11.68 4.81 26.49
N PRO A 111 12.76 4.06 26.74
CA PRO A 111 12.68 2.77 27.42
C PRO A 111 11.93 2.85 28.75
N GLY A 112 11.09 1.86 29.03
CA GLY A 112 10.22 1.78 30.21
C GLY A 112 8.81 2.36 29.99
N GLN A 113 8.56 3.02 28.86
CA GLN A 113 7.25 3.58 28.55
C GLN A 113 6.25 2.48 28.17
N LYS A 114 5.00 2.59 28.64
CA LYS A 114 3.91 1.73 28.17
C LYS A 114 3.46 2.18 26.80
N VAL A 115 3.38 1.24 25.87
CA VAL A 115 3.02 1.49 24.48
C VAL A 115 1.92 0.53 24.04
N GLN A 116 1.06 0.98 23.13
CA GLN A 116 0.02 0.19 22.48
C GLN A 116 0.05 0.41 20.97
N GLY A 117 -0.68 -0.44 20.24
CA GLY A 117 -0.85 -0.31 18.79
C GLY A 117 -1.24 1.10 18.35
N GLY A 118 -0.48 1.66 17.41
CA GLY A 118 -0.63 3.03 16.89
C GLY A 118 0.17 4.11 17.62
N ASP A 119 0.78 3.81 18.77
CA ASP A 119 1.65 4.79 19.44
C ASP A 119 2.94 4.99 18.62
N VAL A 120 3.35 6.24 18.44
CA VAL A 120 4.57 6.61 17.69
C VAL A 120 5.79 6.44 18.58
N ILE A 121 6.77 5.65 18.12
CA ILE A 121 8.04 5.41 18.84
C ILE A 121 9.23 6.16 18.24
N GLY A 122 9.12 6.60 16.99
CA GLY A 122 10.16 7.35 16.31
C GLY A 122 9.70 7.88 14.97
N GLU A 123 10.60 8.55 14.27
CA GLU A 123 10.34 9.14 12.97
C GLU A 123 11.52 8.96 12.01
N VAL A 124 11.22 8.94 10.72
CA VAL A 124 12.17 8.88 9.60
C VAL A 124 11.76 9.94 8.58
N GLN A 125 12.70 10.76 8.10
CA GLN A 125 12.41 11.64 6.98
C GLN A 125 12.44 10.83 5.68
N GLU A 126 11.28 10.46 5.14
CA GLU A 126 11.20 9.56 3.97
C GLU A 126 11.40 10.32 2.66
N THR A 127 10.76 11.48 2.52
CA THR A 127 10.89 12.37 1.36
C THR A 127 11.13 13.80 1.82
N SER A 128 11.25 14.76 0.90
CA SER A 128 11.38 16.15 1.30
C SER A 128 10.08 16.76 1.87
N ALA A 129 8.93 16.09 1.66
CA ALA A 129 7.61 16.54 2.11
C ALA A 129 7.04 15.73 3.27
N VAL A 130 7.45 14.47 3.45
CA VAL A 130 6.81 13.53 4.39
C VAL A 130 7.78 13.01 5.44
N THR A 131 7.39 13.19 6.70
CA THR A 131 8.05 12.59 7.88
C THR A 131 7.32 11.31 8.26
N HIS A 132 7.90 10.17 7.95
CA HIS A 132 7.31 8.88 8.23
C HIS A 132 7.37 8.56 9.73
N LYS A 133 6.22 8.44 10.38
CA LYS A 133 6.13 8.10 11.81
C LYS A 133 6.15 6.59 11.98
N ILE A 134 7.09 6.10 12.77
CA ILE A 134 7.19 4.69 13.10
C ILE A 134 6.26 4.39 14.27
N ILE A 135 5.17 3.66 13.99
CA ILE A 135 4.13 3.31 14.96
C ILE A 135 4.27 1.87 15.42
N ILE A 136 3.88 1.59 16.68
CA ILE A 136 3.74 0.22 17.15
C ILE A 136 2.65 -0.51 16.34
N PRO A 137 2.91 -1.73 15.83
CA PRO A 137 1.93 -2.51 15.10
C PRO A 137 0.62 -2.68 15.90
N PRO A 138 -0.55 -2.67 15.24
CA PRO A 138 -1.84 -2.59 15.94
C PRO A 138 -2.13 -3.72 16.94
N ASN A 139 -1.52 -4.89 16.76
CA ASN A 139 -1.75 -6.06 17.60
C ASN A 139 -0.77 -6.17 18.78
N ILE A 140 0.13 -5.19 18.96
CA ILE A 140 1.17 -5.22 19.98
C ILE A 140 0.86 -4.19 21.06
N SER A 141 0.93 -4.62 22.32
CA SER A 141 0.85 -3.74 23.49
C SER A 141 1.73 -4.27 24.60
N GLY A 142 2.38 -3.38 25.34
CA GLY A 142 3.32 -3.79 26.36
C GLY A 142 4.16 -2.64 26.91
N THR A 143 5.34 -2.97 27.39
CA THR A 143 6.32 -1.98 27.87
C THR A 143 7.52 -1.97 26.93
N LEU A 144 7.90 -0.79 26.44
CA LEU A 144 9.06 -0.62 25.58
C LEU A 144 10.33 -0.94 26.38
N LYS A 145 11.01 -2.04 26.07
CA LYS A 145 12.18 -2.52 26.81
C LYS A 145 13.46 -1.85 26.33
N SER A 146 13.60 -1.71 25.01
CA SER A 146 14.69 -1.02 24.37
C SER A 146 14.19 -0.32 23.11
N ILE A 147 14.90 0.75 22.77
CA ILE A 147 14.76 1.46 21.51
C ILE A 147 16.16 1.84 21.06
N GLU A 148 16.44 1.65 19.77
CA GLU A 148 17.71 2.01 19.17
C GLU A 148 17.89 3.53 19.18
N PRO A 149 19.13 4.03 19.40
CA PRO A 149 19.42 5.46 19.36
C PRO A 149 19.24 6.02 17.95
N GLN A 150 19.32 7.34 17.83
CA GLN A 150 19.32 7.98 16.51
C GLN A 150 20.48 7.45 15.66
N GLY A 151 20.19 7.02 14.44
CA GLY A 151 21.18 6.41 13.56
C GLY A 151 20.60 5.89 12.24
N GLU A 152 21.44 5.26 11.44
CA GLU A 152 21.05 4.69 10.15
C GLU A 152 20.70 3.20 10.27
N TYR A 153 19.46 2.87 9.94
CA TYR A 153 18.93 1.50 10.02
C TYR A 153 18.19 1.14 8.73
N THR A 154 18.17 -0.13 8.37
CA THR A 154 17.31 -0.64 7.29
C THR A 154 15.90 -0.91 7.81
N VAL A 155 14.94 -1.04 6.90
CA VAL A 155 13.54 -1.30 7.28
C VAL A 155 13.31 -2.64 7.97
N VAL A 156 14.28 -3.56 7.87
CA VAL A 156 14.27 -4.89 8.48
C VAL A 156 15.12 -4.97 9.76
N ASP A 157 15.87 -3.93 10.10
CA ASP A 157 16.59 -3.90 11.37
C ASP A 157 15.60 -3.75 12.53
N THR A 158 15.90 -4.42 13.64
CA THR A 158 15.10 -4.28 14.86
C THR A 158 15.44 -2.94 15.51
N ILE A 159 14.47 -2.03 15.57
CA ILE A 159 14.62 -0.67 16.12
C ILE A 159 14.11 -0.57 17.57
N ALA A 160 13.28 -1.52 18.01
CA ALA A 160 12.74 -1.53 19.37
C ALA A 160 12.34 -2.95 19.78
N GLU A 161 12.31 -3.20 21.09
CA GLU A 161 11.79 -4.43 21.69
C GLU A 161 10.68 -4.06 22.68
N VAL A 162 9.50 -4.68 22.54
CA VAL A 162 8.35 -4.46 23.42
C VAL A 162 8.11 -5.73 24.23
N GLU A 163 8.15 -5.61 25.56
CA GLU A 163 7.76 -6.70 26.46
C GLU A 163 6.24 -6.78 26.51
N THR A 164 5.66 -7.78 25.84
CA THR A 164 4.22 -8.06 25.82
C THR A 164 3.87 -9.12 26.87
N GLU A 165 2.58 -9.38 27.08
CA GLU A 165 2.13 -10.45 27.99
C GLU A 165 2.55 -11.85 27.51
N THR A 166 2.76 -12.03 26.21
CA THR A 166 3.18 -13.29 25.58
C THR A 166 4.70 -13.42 25.44
N GLY A 167 5.46 -12.40 25.82
CA GLY A 167 6.93 -12.35 25.73
C GLY A 167 7.45 -11.13 24.95
N PRO A 168 8.78 -11.02 24.77
CA PRO A 168 9.39 -9.91 24.05
C PRO A 168 9.14 -10.02 22.53
N GLU A 169 8.61 -8.95 21.96
CA GLU A 169 8.35 -8.81 20.52
C GLU A 169 9.30 -7.77 19.90
N LYS A 170 9.85 -8.10 18.73
CA LYS A 170 10.78 -7.22 18.01
C LYS A 170 10.03 -6.32 17.05
N ILE A 171 10.32 -5.03 17.11
CA ILE A 171 9.71 -4.00 16.26
C ILE A 171 10.73 -3.57 15.21
N GLN A 172 10.32 -3.60 13.96
CA GLN A 172 11.04 -3.10 12.79
C GLN A 172 10.35 -1.83 12.29
N MET A 173 11.02 -1.06 11.42
CA MET A 173 10.36 0.07 10.74
C MET A 173 9.29 -0.40 9.74
N MET A 174 9.45 -1.61 9.20
CA MET A 174 8.46 -2.26 8.34
C MET A 174 7.49 -3.12 9.16
N GLN A 175 6.21 -3.02 8.87
CA GLN A 175 5.17 -3.96 9.30
C GLN A 175 4.50 -4.62 8.10
N LYS A 176 3.90 -5.80 8.28
CA LYS A 176 3.05 -6.42 7.26
C LYS A 176 1.60 -6.35 7.68
N TRP A 177 0.70 -6.04 6.76
CA TRP A 177 -0.73 -5.98 7.06
C TRP A 177 -1.58 -6.63 5.96
N PRO A 178 -2.54 -7.51 6.30
CA PRO A 178 -3.42 -8.15 5.32
C PRO A 178 -4.40 -7.14 4.71
N VAL A 179 -4.44 -7.07 3.38
CA VAL A 179 -5.16 -6.00 2.67
C VAL A 179 -6.69 -6.10 2.75
N ARG A 180 -7.21 -7.31 3.01
CA ARG A 180 -8.64 -7.57 3.19
C ARG A 180 -9.13 -7.28 4.62
N ARG A 181 -8.23 -6.94 5.55
CA ARG A 181 -8.57 -6.56 6.92
C ARG A 181 -8.36 -5.06 7.10
N PRO A 182 -9.41 -4.26 7.37
CA PRO A 182 -9.25 -2.85 7.65
C PRO A 182 -8.32 -2.63 8.85
N ARG A 183 -7.46 -1.61 8.78
CA ARG A 183 -6.59 -1.23 9.90
C ARG A 183 -7.43 -0.64 11.04
N PRO A 184 -7.22 -1.08 12.29
CA PRO A 184 -8.09 -0.73 13.40
C PRO A 184 -7.96 0.75 13.78
N TYR A 185 -9.04 1.31 14.32
CA TYR A 185 -9.10 2.67 14.84
C TYR A 185 -9.87 2.70 16.16
N LYS A 186 -9.62 3.70 17.01
CA LYS A 186 -10.27 3.82 18.33
C LYS A 186 -11.73 4.24 18.22
N LYS A 187 -12.01 5.27 17.42
CA LYS A 187 -13.34 5.82 17.22
C LYS A 187 -13.42 6.50 15.86
N LYS A 188 -14.54 6.30 15.15
CA LYS A 188 -14.87 7.07 13.94
C LYS A 188 -15.49 8.40 14.38
N LEU A 189 -14.94 9.50 13.87
CA LEU A 189 -15.47 10.84 14.07
C LEU A 189 -16.28 11.26 12.83
N ASP A 190 -17.24 12.15 13.02
CA ASP A 190 -17.98 12.74 11.91
C ASP A 190 -17.07 13.78 11.21
N PRO A 191 -16.96 13.73 9.87
CA PRO A 191 -16.07 14.63 9.14
C PRO A 191 -16.71 16.02 9.03
N ASP A 192 -16.12 17.00 9.72
CA ASP A 192 -16.61 18.38 9.83
C ASP A 192 -15.67 19.42 9.18
N VAL A 193 -14.42 19.05 8.91
CA VAL A 193 -13.44 19.89 8.20
C VAL A 193 -13.61 19.73 6.69
N PRO A 194 -13.85 20.78 5.90
CA PRO A 194 -13.90 20.68 4.45
C PRO A 194 -12.54 20.31 3.84
N LEU A 195 -12.53 19.41 2.86
CA LEU A 195 -11.39 19.16 1.98
C LEU A 195 -11.41 20.22 0.88
N ILE A 196 -10.38 21.05 0.84
CA ILE A 196 -10.22 22.09 -0.18
C ILE A 196 -9.63 21.41 -1.42
N THR A 197 -10.44 21.29 -2.48
CA THR A 197 -10.02 20.61 -3.72
C THR A 197 -9.36 21.54 -4.72
N GLY A 198 -9.49 22.85 -4.52
CA GLY A 198 -9.05 23.89 -5.46
C GLY A 198 -9.96 24.03 -6.68
N GLN A 199 -11.05 23.25 -6.76
CA GLN A 199 -12.02 23.31 -7.84
C GLN A 199 -13.24 24.09 -7.40
N ARG A 200 -13.42 25.32 -7.91
CA ARG A 200 -14.52 26.22 -7.54
C ARG A 200 -15.90 25.55 -7.51
N ALA A 201 -16.21 24.73 -8.50
CA ALA A 201 -17.50 24.05 -8.59
C ALA A 201 -17.71 23.03 -7.47
N GLN A 202 -16.67 22.28 -7.10
CA GLN A 202 -16.73 21.29 -6.03
C GLN A 202 -16.73 21.99 -4.67
N ASP A 203 -15.76 22.87 -4.41
CA ASP A 203 -15.63 23.57 -3.12
C ASP A 203 -16.87 24.43 -2.77
N THR A 204 -17.59 24.95 -3.77
CA THR A 204 -18.76 25.81 -3.55
C THR A 204 -20.08 25.02 -3.49
N PHE A 205 -20.32 24.12 -4.44
CA PHE A 205 -21.65 23.49 -4.61
C PHE A 205 -21.70 22.04 -4.15
N PHE A 206 -20.58 21.33 -4.17
CA PHE A 206 -20.50 19.91 -3.85
C PHE A 206 -19.26 19.61 -2.97
N PRO A 207 -19.12 20.28 -1.81
CA PRO A 207 -17.94 20.13 -0.98
C PRO A 207 -17.87 18.73 -0.38
N VAL A 208 -16.65 18.24 -0.22
CA VAL A 208 -16.36 16.98 0.46
C VAL A 208 -15.61 17.33 1.75
N ALA A 209 -15.93 16.69 2.86
CA ALA A 209 -15.18 16.86 4.09
C ALA A 209 -13.96 15.93 4.12
N LYS A 210 -12.91 16.26 4.87
CA LYS A 210 -11.77 15.37 5.13
C LYS A 210 -12.26 14.12 5.87
N GLY A 211 -12.01 12.94 5.29
CA GLY A 211 -12.59 11.67 5.73
C GLY A 211 -14.00 11.39 5.18
N GLY A 212 -14.54 12.30 4.36
CA GLY A 212 -15.76 12.09 3.58
C GLY A 212 -15.56 11.17 2.38
N THR A 213 -16.63 10.90 1.66
CA THR A 213 -16.62 10.05 0.47
C THR A 213 -17.37 10.74 -0.65
N ALA A 214 -16.81 10.73 -1.85
CA ALA A 214 -17.42 11.29 -3.04
C ALA A 214 -17.29 10.30 -4.20
N THR A 215 -18.19 10.42 -5.17
CA THR A 215 -18.17 9.63 -6.39
C THR A 215 -18.28 10.57 -7.57
N ILE A 216 -17.48 10.35 -8.61
CA ILE A 216 -17.49 11.13 -9.85
C ILE A 216 -18.00 10.23 -10.98
N PRO A 217 -19.33 9.95 -11.04
CA PRO A 217 -19.88 9.14 -12.11
C PRO A 217 -19.86 9.93 -13.42
N GLY A 218 -19.61 9.25 -14.54
CA GLY A 218 -19.64 9.90 -15.83
C GLY A 218 -19.38 8.94 -17.00
N PRO A 219 -19.90 9.25 -18.20
CA PRO A 219 -19.64 8.44 -19.39
C PRO A 219 -18.15 8.44 -19.76
N PHE A 220 -17.77 7.56 -20.68
CA PHE A 220 -16.42 7.56 -21.24
C PHE A 220 -16.10 8.93 -21.89
N GLY A 221 -14.89 9.45 -21.65
CA GLY A 221 -14.46 10.75 -22.20
C GLY A 221 -15.06 11.99 -21.51
N SER A 222 -15.78 11.85 -20.38
CA SER A 222 -16.37 12.98 -19.67
C SER A 222 -15.39 13.78 -18.79
N GLY A 223 -14.08 13.48 -18.84
CA GLY A 223 -13.06 14.14 -18.03
C GLY A 223 -12.94 13.65 -16.58
N LYS A 224 -13.32 12.39 -16.29
CA LYS A 224 -13.15 11.78 -14.95
C LYS A 224 -11.69 11.77 -14.51
N THR A 225 -10.82 11.15 -15.31
CA THR A 225 -9.36 11.07 -15.09
C THR A 225 -8.76 12.46 -14.84
N VAL A 226 -9.07 13.43 -15.71
CA VAL A 226 -8.62 14.82 -15.55
C VAL A 226 -9.07 15.42 -14.23
N THR A 227 -10.32 15.18 -13.83
CA THR A 227 -10.84 15.67 -12.54
C THR A 227 -10.10 15.02 -11.36
N GLN A 228 -9.83 13.71 -11.42
CA GLN A 228 -9.09 13.01 -10.37
C GLN A 228 -7.62 13.47 -10.28
N GLN A 229 -6.96 13.74 -11.40
CA GLN A 229 -5.62 14.32 -11.43
C GLN A 229 -5.58 15.72 -10.80
N GLN A 230 -6.59 16.55 -11.07
CA GLN A 230 -6.72 17.87 -10.44
C GLN A 230 -6.90 17.73 -8.92
N LEU A 231 -7.69 16.76 -8.47
CA LEU A 231 -7.81 16.46 -7.05
C LEU A 231 -6.47 16.01 -6.45
N ALA A 232 -5.74 15.12 -7.13
CA ALA A 232 -4.42 14.66 -6.69
C ALA A 232 -3.44 15.82 -6.47
N LYS A 233 -3.46 16.79 -7.39
CA LYS A 233 -2.54 17.92 -7.39
C LYS A 233 -2.89 19.01 -6.39
N TRP A 234 -4.17 19.34 -6.25
CA TRP A 234 -4.62 20.55 -5.55
C TRP A 234 -5.28 20.28 -4.20
N ALA A 235 -5.66 19.04 -3.90
CA ALA A 235 -6.30 18.73 -2.63
C ALA A 235 -5.39 19.01 -1.45
N ASP A 236 -5.95 19.61 -0.39
CA ASP A 236 -5.27 19.94 0.86
C ASP A 236 -5.07 18.74 1.80
N ALA A 237 -4.83 17.56 1.24
CA ALA A 237 -4.39 16.36 1.95
C ALA A 237 -2.87 16.39 2.19
N ASP A 238 -2.39 15.60 3.14
CA ASP A 238 -0.96 15.41 3.40
C ASP A 238 -0.37 14.35 2.49
N ILE A 239 -1.09 13.25 2.29
CA ILE A 239 -0.69 12.12 1.45
C ILE A 239 -1.73 11.86 0.36
N ILE A 240 -1.25 11.55 -0.83
CA ILE A 240 -2.08 11.16 -1.96
C ILE A 240 -1.85 9.68 -2.29
N VAL A 241 -2.93 8.90 -2.40
CA VAL A 241 -2.87 7.52 -2.90
C VAL A 241 -3.72 7.44 -4.16
N TYR A 242 -3.09 7.25 -5.31
CA TYR A 242 -3.79 7.13 -6.59
C TYR A 242 -3.81 5.66 -7.02
N VAL A 243 -5.00 5.10 -7.19
CA VAL A 243 -5.22 3.73 -7.66
C VAL A 243 -5.78 3.77 -9.06
N GLY A 244 -4.94 3.52 -10.05
CA GLY A 244 -5.30 3.29 -11.44
C GLY A 244 -5.71 1.84 -11.68
N CYS A 245 -7.00 1.54 -11.58
CA CYS A 245 -7.57 0.21 -11.74
C CYS A 245 -8.30 0.07 -13.08
N GLY A 246 -7.82 -0.83 -13.94
CA GLY A 246 -8.48 -1.19 -15.20
C GLY A 246 -8.45 -0.10 -16.27
N GLU A 247 -7.74 1.01 -16.04
CA GLU A 247 -7.64 2.12 -16.99
C GLU A 247 -6.68 1.83 -18.14
N ARG A 248 -6.78 2.68 -19.17
CA ARG A 248 -5.90 2.59 -20.35
C ARG A 248 -4.48 2.92 -19.93
N GLY A 249 -3.52 2.10 -20.39
CA GLY A 249 -2.10 2.31 -20.07
C GLY A 249 -1.55 3.69 -20.44
N ASN A 250 -2.10 4.34 -21.47
CA ASN A 250 -1.73 5.70 -21.84
C ASN A 250 -2.12 6.74 -20.77
N GLU A 251 -3.29 6.59 -20.15
CA GLU A 251 -3.76 7.50 -19.08
C GLU A 251 -2.88 7.36 -17.84
N MET A 252 -2.53 6.11 -17.49
CA MET A 252 -1.57 5.86 -16.41
C MET A 252 -0.17 6.37 -16.76
N THR A 253 0.28 6.24 -18.00
CA THR A 253 1.60 6.74 -18.43
C THR A 253 1.69 8.26 -18.32
N GLU A 254 0.63 8.98 -18.64
CA GLU A 254 0.54 10.44 -18.46
C GLU A 254 0.72 10.81 -16.99
N VAL A 255 -0.03 10.16 -16.08
CA VAL A 255 0.12 10.35 -14.63
C VAL A 255 1.55 10.08 -14.17
N LEU A 256 2.15 8.98 -14.61
CA LEU A 256 3.49 8.56 -14.21
C LEU A 256 4.60 9.50 -14.72
N LYS A 257 4.39 10.16 -15.85
CA LYS A 257 5.35 11.12 -16.42
C LYS A 257 5.20 12.51 -15.81
N ASP A 258 3.96 12.95 -15.62
CA ASP A 258 3.69 14.33 -15.24
C ASP A 258 3.87 14.53 -13.74
N PHE A 259 3.44 13.59 -12.89
CA PHE A 259 3.46 13.78 -11.43
C PHE A 259 4.85 14.05 -10.84
N PRO A 260 5.94 13.40 -11.31
CA PRO A 260 7.29 13.75 -10.90
C PRO A 260 7.75 15.16 -11.29
N GLU A 261 7.24 15.71 -12.41
CA GLU A 261 7.59 17.05 -12.90
C GLU A 261 6.73 18.16 -12.27
N LEU A 262 5.59 17.79 -11.71
CA LEU A 262 4.65 18.72 -11.09
C LEU A 262 5.14 19.13 -9.70
N GLU A 263 5.28 20.43 -9.48
CA GLU A 263 5.48 20.99 -8.15
C GLU A 263 4.14 21.02 -7.40
N ASP A 264 4.15 20.48 -6.18
CA ASP A 264 3.04 20.53 -5.25
C ASP A 264 2.88 21.96 -4.70
N PRO A 265 1.74 22.62 -4.93
CA PRO A 265 1.46 23.95 -4.43
C PRO A 265 1.54 24.10 -2.90
N LYS A 266 1.34 23.00 -2.14
CA LYS A 266 1.37 23.00 -0.67
C LYS A 266 2.80 22.97 -0.14
N THR A 267 3.67 22.18 -0.75
CA THR A 267 5.02 21.90 -0.22
C THR A 267 6.13 22.60 -1.01
N GLY A 268 5.88 23.01 -2.25
CA GLY A 268 6.91 23.51 -3.18
C GLY A 268 7.91 22.42 -3.59
N LYS A 269 7.53 21.15 -3.44
CA LYS A 269 8.33 19.94 -3.74
C LYS A 269 7.65 19.15 -4.86
N PRO A 270 8.33 18.18 -5.49
CA PRO A 270 7.66 17.30 -6.45
C PRO A 270 6.41 16.66 -5.84
N LEU A 271 5.30 16.62 -6.57
CA LEU A 271 4.04 16.02 -6.11
C LEU A 271 4.23 14.55 -5.73
N MET A 272 5.18 13.88 -6.39
CA MET A 272 5.56 12.50 -6.10
C MET A 272 6.12 12.31 -4.67
N ASP A 273 6.69 13.34 -4.04
CA ASP A 273 7.24 13.28 -2.68
C ASP A 273 6.17 13.07 -1.59
N ARG A 274 4.88 13.12 -1.94
CA ARG A 274 3.77 12.79 -1.03
C ARG A 274 2.73 11.86 -1.65
N THR A 275 3.07 11.24 -2.78
CA THR A 275 2.13 10.43 -3.57
C THR A 275 2.59 8.98 -3.62
N VAL A 276 1.63 8.06 -3.53
CA VAL A 276 1.80 6.64 -3.85
C VAL A 276 0.91 6.33 -5.05
N LEU A 277 1.49 5.73 -6.09
CA LEU A 277 0.77 5.35 -7.29
C LEU A 277 0.65 3.83 -7.35
N ILE A 278 -0.56 3.32 -7.57
CA ILE A 278 -0.84 1.90 -7.77
C ILE A 278 -1.49 1.78 -9.15
N ALA A 279 -0.87 1.03 -10.05
CA ALA A 279 -1.32 0.90 -11.43
C ALA A 279 -1.57 -0.56 -11.78
N ASN A 280 -2.81 -0.87 -12.14
CA ASN A 280 -3.18 -2.14 -12.73
C ASN A 280 -3.99 -1.89 -14.01
N THR A 281 -3.29 -1.81 -15.14
CA THR A 281 -3.88 -1.40 -16.43
C THR A 281 -4.89 -2.41 -16.98
N SER A 282 -5.68 -2.01 -17.98
CA SER A 282 -6.73 -2.86 -18.57
C SER A 282 -6.25 -4.20 -19.13
N ASN A 283 -4.99 -4.28 -19.57
CA ASN A 283 -4.34 -5.48 -20.09
C ASN A 283 -3.65 -6.33 -19.00
N MET A 284 -3.63 -5.88 -17.74
CA MET A 284 -3.15 -6.67 -16.61
C MET A 284 -4.24 -7.64 -16.11
N PRO A 285 -3.86 -8.69 -15.38
CA PRO A 285 -4.78 -9.72 -14.89
C PRO A 285 -5.98 -9.13 -14.14
N VAL A 286 -7.18 -9.64 -14.45
CA VAL A 286 -8.43 -9.13 -13.89
C VAL A 286 -8.47 -9.29 -12.36
N ALA A 287 -7.92 -10.40 -11.86
CA ALA A 287 -7.84 -10.67 -10.43
C ALA A 287 -7.02 -9.63 -9.65
N ALA A 288 -6.00 -9.05 -10.28
CA ALA A 288 -5.16 -8.01 -9.67
C ALA A 288 -5.87 -6.64 -9.58
N ARG A 289 -7.00 -6.45 -10.29
CA ARG A 289 -7.81 -5.21 -10.20
C ARG A 289 -8.52 -5.08 -8.85
N GLU A 290 -9.01 -6.19 -8.31
CA GLU A 290 -9.60 -6.17 -6.97
C GLU A 290 -8.51 -5.90 -5.92
N ALA A 291 -7.37 -6.59 -6.05
CA ALA A 291 -6.23 -6.43 -5.16
C ALA A 291 -5.71 -4.98 -5.13
N CYS A 292 -5.69 -4.26 -6.25
CA CYS A 292 -5.14 -2.90 -6.28
C CYS A 292 -5.93 -1.91 -5.41
N VAL A 293 -7.26 -2.05 -5.35
CA VAL A 293 -8.12 -1.22 -4.49
C VAL A 293 -7.84 -1.52 -3.02
N TYR A 294 -7.74 -2.79 -2.65
CA TYR A 294 -7.42 -3.21 -1.28
C TYR A 294 -6.01 -2.78 -0.84
N THR A 295 -5.02 -2.90 -1.74
CA THR A 295 -3.65 -2.41 -1.52
C THR A 295 -3.67 -0.90 -1.27
N GLY A 296 -4.35 -0.14 -2.12
CA GLY A 296 -4.44 1.31 -2.00
C GLY A 296 -5.10 1.77 -0.71
N ILE A 297 -6.25 1.21 -0.36
CA ILE A 297 -6.93 1.59 0.89
C ILE A 297 -6.10 1.22 2.11
N THR A 298 -5.41 0.08 2.10
CA THR A 298 -4.55 -0.34 3.23
C THR A 298 -3.38 0.62 3.44
N ILE A 299 -2.76 1.09 2.36
CA ILE A 299 -1.70 2.12 2.42
C ILE A 299 -2.28 3.45 2.91
N ALA A 300 -3.46 3.85 2.43
CA ALA A 300 -4.11 5.08 2.90
C ALA A 300 -4.46 5.01 4.39
N GLU A 301 -4.99 3.88 4.86
CA GLU A 301 -5.25 3.66 6.28
C GLU A 301 -3.98 3.66 7.12
N TYR A 302 -2.86 3.18 6.59
CA TYR A 302 -1.58 3.21 7.29
C TYR A 302 -1.09 4.64 7.56
N PHE A 303 -1.13 5.51 6.55
CA PHE A 303 -0.77 6.92 6.74
C PHE A 303 -1.81 7.67 7.60
N ARG A 304 -3.09 7.33 7.50
CA ARG A 304 -4.14 7.82 8.42
C ARG A 304 -3.82 7.48 9.87
N ASP A 305 -3.34 6.27 10.15
CA ASP A 305 -2.99 5.85 11.52
C ASP A 305 -1.82 6.68 12.11
N MET A 306 -0.98 7.29 11.27
CA MET A 306 0.05 8.25 11.69
C MET A 306 -0.50 9.67 11.97
N GLY A 307 -1.79 9.88 11.74
CA GLY A 307 -2.46 11.17 11.88
C GLY A 307 -2.36 12.09 10.66
N TYR A 308 -2.11 11.54 9.47
CA TYR A 308 -2.14 12.30 8.22
C TYR A 308 -3.55 12.37 7.62
N ASP A 309 -3.86 13.49 6.97
CA ASP A 309 -5.00 13.57 6.06
C ASP A 309 -4.64 12.91 4.74
N VAL A 310 -5.34 11.83 4.37
CA VAL A 310 -5.03 11.06 3.15
C VAL A 310 -6.17 11.17 2.16
N ALA A 311 -5.87 11.55 0.92
CA ALA A 311 -6.81 11.47 -0.20
C ALA A 311 -6.50 10.23 -1.05
N LEU A 312 -7.47 9.32 -1.14
CA LEU A 312 -7.41 8.17 -2.02
C LEU A 312 -8.29 8.39 -3.23
N MET A 313 -7.72 8.26 -4.42
CA MET A 313 -8.43 8.26 -5.70
C MET A 313 -8.42 6.86 -6.29
N ALA A 314 -9.57 6.40 -6.78
CA ALA A 314 -9.72 5.12 -7.44
C ALA A 314 -10.32 5.34 -8.84
N ASP A 315 -9.51 5.06 -9.86
CA ASP A 315 -9.79 5.35 -11.27
C ASP A 315 -9.52 4.09 -12.09
N SER A 316 -10.51 3.29 -12.49
CA SER A 316 -11.92 3.30 -12.07
C SER A 316 -12.18 2.24 -11.00
N THR A 317 -13.15 2.49 -10.12
CA THR A 317 -13.71 1.47 -9.21
C THR A 317 -14.36 0.32 -9.96
#